data_AF-A0ABD2MTY9-F1
#
_entry.id   AF-A0ABD2MTY9-F1
#
_cell.length_a   1.000
_cell.length_b   1.000
_cell.length_c   1.000
_cell.angle_alpha   90.00
_cell.angle_beta   90.00
_cell.angle_gamma   90.00
#
_symmetry.space_group_name_H-M   'P 1'
#
loop_
_entity.id
_entity.type
_entity.pdbx_description
1 polymer ?
#
loop_
_entity_poly.entity_id
_entity_poly.type
_entity_poly.pdbx_seq_one_letter_code
_entity_poly.pdbx_strand_id
1 'polypeptide(L)'
;ETKKKIQKGKQLYRLGQYATDRYRQTRKEARRMIGRDLEEQYRKFAENVIHKNKNLKCLRRKEEKQQIAALKDESGREIKNRNEIIEVTKQYYENLYYTQITRPQTSTDTKVLNVGSEHTLEINEEEILFSLKTL
;
A
#
# COMPACT_ATOMS: atom_id res chain seq x y z
N GLU A 1 -33.13 -0.29 3.73
CA GLU A 1 -34.24 0.52 3.14
C GLU A 1 -34.68 0.03 1.75
N THR A 2 -33.76 -0.48 0.93
CA THR A 2 -34.00 -1.02 -0.43
C THR A 2 -35.15 -2.02 -0.51
N LYS A 3 -35.25 -2.96 0.46
CA LYS A 3 -36.36 -3.93 0.55
C LYS A 3 -37.74 -3.25 0.65
N LYS A 4 -37.85 -2.14 1.39
CA LYS A 4 -39.12 -1.39 1.53
C LYS A 4 -39.54 -0.74 0.20
N LYS A 5 -38.60 -0.18 -0.56
CA LYS A 5 -38.87 0.41 -1.88
C LYS A 5 -39.23 -0.65 -2.93
N ILE A 6 -38.60 -1.83 -2.87
CA ILE A 6 -38.97 -2.98 -3.71
C ILE A 6 -40.40 -3.46 -3.38
N GLN A 7 -40.73 -3.62 -2.10
CA GLN A 7 -42.08 -4.01 -1.67
C GLN A 7 -43.13 -2.98 -2.10
N LYS A 8 -42.86 -1.69 -1.94
CA LYS A 8 -43.74 -0.61 -2.40
C LYS A 8 -43.98 -0.66 -3.91
N GLY A 9 -42.92 -0.93 -4.70
CA GLY A 9 -43.05 -1.16 -6.15
C GLY A 9 -43.93 -2.37 -6.48
N LYS A 10 -43.77 -3.50 -5.76
CA LYS A 10 -44.60 -4.69 -5.94
C LYS A 10 -46.08 -4.44 -5.60
N GLN A 11 -46.36 -3.64 -4.56
CA GLN A 11 -47.72 -3.26 -4.17
C GLN A 11 -48.38 -2.40 -5.26
N LEU A 12 -47.70 -1.38 -5.77
CA LEU A 12 -48.22 -0.52 -6.85
C LEU A 12 -48.51 -1.31 -8.13
N TYR A 13 -47.70 -2.33 -8.42
CA TYR A 13 -47.95 -3.24 -9.54
C TYR A 13 -49.21 -4.09 -9.32
N ARG A 14 -49.39 -4.67 -8.12
CA ARG A 14 -50.60 -5.44 -7.77
C ARG A 14 -51.89 -4.62 -7.83
N LEU A 15 -51.81 -3.32 -7.52
CA LEU A 15 -52.92 -2.39 -7.60
C LEU A 15 -53.21 -1.89 -9.02
N GLY A 16 -52.52 -2.42 -10.06
CA GLY A 16 -52.71 -2.01 -11.45
C GLY A 16 -52.12 -0.64 -11.80
N GLN A 17 -51.42 0.03 -10.87
CA GLN A 17 -50.91 1.40 -11.06
C GLN A 17 -49.56 1.43 -11.80
N TYR A 18 -49.24 0.44 -12.62
CA TYR A 18 -47.93 0.32 -13.29
C TYR A 18 -47.65 1.41 -14.33
N ALA A 19 -48.71 2.00 -14.90
CA ALA A 19 -48.60 3.09 -15.85
C ALA A 19 -48.30 4.46 -15.19
N THR A 20 -48.48 4.57 -13.87
CA THR A 20 -48.28 5.85 -13.15
C THR A 20 -46.81 6.23 -13.00
N ASP A 21 -46.55 7.53 -13.03
CA ASP A 21 -45.20 8.08 -12.79
C ASP A 21 -44.69 7.73 -11.40
N ARG A 22 -45.58 7.61 -10.42
CA ARG A 22 -45.26 7.17 -9.05
C ARG A 22 -44.63 5.77 -9.03
N TYR A 23 -45.14 4.84 -9.85
CA TYR A 23 -44.54 3.50 -9.99
C TYR A 23 -43.17 3.57 -10.66
N ARG A 24 -43.04 4.34 -11.75
CA ARG A 24 -41.77 4.52 -12.48
C ARG A 24 -40.68 5.10 -11.60
N GLN A 25 -40.98 6.17 -10.85
CA GLN A 25 -40.06 6.80 -9.90
C GLN A 25 -39.65 5.83 -8.78
N THR A 26 -40.62 5.12 -8.17
CA THR A 26 -40.34 4.14 -7.12
C THR A 26 -39.41 3.02 -7.61
N ARG A 27 -39.62 2.53 -8.84
CA ARG A 27 -38.76 1.51 -9.47
C ARG A 27 -37.36 2.06 -9.80
N LYS A 28 -37.27 3.29 -10.31
CA LYS A 28 -35.99 3.95 -10.60
C LYS A 28 -35.15 4.11 -9.33
N GLU A 29 -35.77 4.57 -8.24
CA GLU A 29 -35.11 4.68 -6.94
C GLU A 29 -34.69 3.32 -6.40
N ALA A 30 -35.57 2.31 -6.47
CA ALA A 30 -35.23 0.95 -6.03
C ALA A 30 -34.01 0.40 -6.78
N ARG A 31 -33.93 0.59 -8.10
CA ARG A 31 -32.76 0.16 -8.90
C ARG A 31 -31.48 0.88 -8.48
N ARG A 32 -31.53 2.20 -8.27
CA ARG A 32 -30.38 2.98 -7.78
C ARG A 32 -29.89 2.52 -6.41
N MET A 33 -30.82 2.17 -5.51
CA MET A 33 -30.46 1.68 -4.19
C MET A 33 -29.88 0.27 -4.23
N ILE A 34 -30.43 -0.62 -5.07
CA ILE A 34 -29.85 -1.97 -5.28
C ILE A 34 -28.42 -1.87 -5.79
N GLY A 35 -28.13 -1.00 -6.76
CA GLY A 35 -26.77 -0.78 -7.26
C GLY A 35 -25.81 -0.37 -6.15
N ARG A 36 -26.19 0.64 -5.35
CA ARG A 36 -25.38 1.10 -4.21
C ARG A 36 -25.17 0.01 -3.15
N ASP A 37 -26.22 -0.75 -2.81
CA ASP A 37 -26.12 -1.84 -1.83
C ASP A 37 -25.16 -2.93 -2.33
N LEU A 38 -25.20 -3.26 -3.63
CA LEU A 38 -24.29 -4.24 -4.23
C LEU A 38 -22.84 -3.74 -4.21
N GLU A 39 -22.60 -2.49 -4.61
CA GLU A 39 -21.27 -1.87 -4.55
C GLU A 39 -20.72 -1.88 -3.12
N GLU A 40 -21.55 -1.55 -2.13
CA GLU A 40 -21.16 -1.59 -0.73
C GLU A 40 -20.84 -3.02 -0.25
N GLN A 41 -21.62 -4.02 -0.68
CA GLN A 41 -21.35 -5.42 -0.37
C GLN A 41 -20.03 -5.88 -0.99
N TYR A 42 -19.77 -5.56 -2.26
CA TYR A 42 -18.51 -5.89 -2.91
C TYR A 42 -17.32 -5.21 -2.24
N ARG A 43 -17.46 -3.93 -1.87
CA ARG A 43 -16.43 -3.20 -1.10
C ARG A 43 -16.13 -3.90 0.23
N LYS A 44 -17.16 -4.22 1.02
CA LYS A 44 -17.00 -4.92 2.31
C LYS A 44 -16.37 -6.31 2.12
N PHE A 45 -16.74 -7.01 1.06
CA PHE A 45 -16.14 -8.30 0.74
C PHE A 45 -14.64 -8.15 0.41
N ALA A 46 -14.28 -7.20 -0.46
CA ALA A 46 -12.89 -6.90 -0.79
C ALA A 46 -12.08 -6.49 0.44
N GLU A 47 -12.61 -5.61 1.29
CA GLU A 47 -11.98 -5.21 2.55
C GLU A 47 -11.77 -6.41 3.49
N ASN A 48 -12.74 -7.31 3.60
CA ASN A 48 -12.61 -8.52 4.40
C ASN A 48 -11.56 -9.48 3.84
N VAL A 49 -11.49 -9.65 2.52
CA VAL A 49 -10.46 -10.46 1.86
C VAL A 49 -9.07 -9.87 2.12
N ILE A 50 -8.92 -8.56 1.97
CA ILE A 50 -7.67 -7.84 2.28
C ILE A 50 -7.31 -8.03 3.75
N HIS A 51 -8.26 -7.87 4.68
CA HIS A 51 -8.02 -8.02 6.11
C HIS A 51 -7.59 -9.44 6.48
N LYS A 52 -8.23 -10.47 5.92
CA LYS A 52 -7.87 -11.87 6.16
C LYS A 52 -6.50 -12.23 5.60
N ASN A 53 -6.08 -11.55 4.53
CA ASN A 53 -4.83 -11.83 3.82
C ASN A 53 -3.76 -10.74 4.04
N LYS A 54 -3.78 -10.05 5.19
CA LYS A 54 -2.79 -9.03 5.59
C LYS A 54 -1.32 -9.52 5.57
N ASN A 55 -1.11 -10.82 5.55
CA ASN A 55 0.23 -11.42 5.44
C ASN A 55 0.83 -11.24 4.03
N LEU A 56 0.02 -11.06 3.00
CA LEU A 56 0.48 -10.81 1.62
C LEU A 56 0.93 -9.36 1.46
N LYS A 57 2.20 -9.18 1.07
CA LYS A 57 2.87 -7.88 0.91
C LYS A 57 2.10 -6.90 0.01
N CYS A 58 1.46 -7.39 -1.05
CA CYS A 58 0.70 -6.59 -2.02
C CYS A 58 -0.67 -6.11 -1.52
N LEU A 59 -1.23 -6.73 -0.47
CA LEU A 59 -2.54 -6.39 0.09
C LEU A 59 -2.42 -5.61 1.41
N ARG A 60 -1.21 -5.42 1.95
CA ARG A 60 -0.97 -4.49 3.06
C ARG A 60 -1.26 -3.08 2.55
N ARG A 61 -2.22 -2.39 3.16
CA ARG A 61 -2.40 -0.95 2.94
C ARG A 61 -1.03 -0.28 3.14
N LYS A 62 -0.65 0.59 2.20
CA LYS A 62 0.58 1.40 2.21
C LYS A 62 0.72 2.35 3.43
N GLU A 63 -0.11 2.22 4.47
CA GLU A 63 -0.31 3.24 5.50
C GLU A 63 0.28 2.92 6.87
N GLU A 64 1.02 1.81 7.02
CA GLU A 64 1.89 1.66 8.18
C GLU A 64 3.33 1.83 7.70
N LYS A 65 3.93 2.99 8.00
CA LYS A 65 5.39 3.12 8.03
C LYS A 65 5.88 1.92 8.82
N GLN A 66 6.65 1.03 8.20
CA GLN A 66 7.22 -0.12 8.90
C GLN A 66 7.96 0.43 10.11
N GLN A 67 7.40 0.23 11.30
CA GLN A 67 8.05 0.63 12.53
C GLN A 67 9.14 -0.40 12.80
N ILE A 68 10.35 0.08 13.13
CA ILE A 68 11.41 -0.78 13.61
C ILE A 68 10.94 -1.35 14.95
N ALA A 69 10.51 -2.61 14.95
CA ALA A 69 10.01 -3.30 16.13
C ALA A 69 11.15 -3.87 16.99
N ALA A 70 12.29 -4.15 16.37
CA ALA A 70 13.50 -4.62 17.04
C ALA A 70 14.74 -4.24 16.23
N LEU A 71 15.84 -3.98 16.93
CA LEU A 71 17.15 -3.70 16.35
C LEU A 71 18.20 -4.55 17.08
N LYS A 72 19.25 -4.99 16.38
CA LYS A 72 20.40 -5.65 17.02
C LYS A 72 21.52 -4.64 17.17
N ASP A 73 22.01 -4.53 18.40
CA ASP A 73 23.17 -3.71 18.72
C ASP A 73 24.46 -4.33 18.16
N GLU A 74 25.57 -3.58 18.19
CA GLU A 74 26.91 -4.02 17.77
C GLU A 74 27.39 -5.27 18.53
N SER A 75 26.93 -5.42 19.79
CA SER A 75 27.18 -6.61 20.62
C SER A 75 26.27 -7.81 20.29
N GLY A 76 25.39 -7.68 19.29
CA GLY A 76 24.42 -8.71 18.88
C GLY A 76 23.18 -8.81 19.78
N ARG A 77 23.04 -7.95 20.79
CA ARG A 77 21.89 -7.89 21.70
C ARG A 77 20.65 -7.36 20.97
N GLU A 78 19.51 -8.03 21.15
CA GLU A 78 18.23 -7.59 20.58
C GLU A 78 17.56 -6.52 21.47
N ILE A 79 17.29 -5.35 20.88
CA ILE A 79 16.66 -4.19 21.50
C ILE A 79 15.25 -4.04 20.93
N LYS A 80 14.24 -4.03 21.80
CA LYS A 80 12.82 -3.87 21.43
C LYS A 80 12.20 -2.59 21.99
N ASN A 81 12.88 -1.92 22.91
CA ASN A 81 12.43 -0.68 23.51
C ASN A 81 12.63 0.47 22.52
N ARG A 82 11.55 1.22 22.25
CA ARG A 82 11.54 2.32 21.27
C ARG A 82 12.56 3.42 21.58
N ASN A 83 12.75 3.77 22.85
CA ASN A 83 13.68 4.83 23.23
C ASN A 83 15.14 4.40 22.97
N GLU A 84 15.46 3.16 23.32
CA GLU A 84 16.77 2.56 23.07
C GLU A 84 17.05 2.42 21.56
N ILE A 85 16.04 2.02 20.77
CA ILE A 85 16.16 1.96 19.29
C ILE A 85 16.51 3.34 18.73
N ILE A 86 15.84 4.41 19.20
CA ILE A 86 16.11 5.78 18.73
C ILE A 86 17.54 6.19 19.08
N GLU A 87 18.01 5.87 20.28
CA GLU A 87 19.35 6.24 20.75
C GLU A 87 20.45 5.53 19.96
N VAL A 88 20.34 4.22 19.78
CA VAL A 88 21.30 3.44 18.97
C VAL A 88 21.29 3.91 17.51
N THR A 89 20.12 4.20 16.96
CA THR A 89 20.00 4.71 15.59
C THR A 89 20.67 6.08 15.46
N LYS A 90 20.51 6.97 16.43
CA LYS A 90 21.18 8.28 16.45
C LYS A 90 22.69 8.13 16.51
N GLN A 91 23.20 7.33 17.44
CA GLN A 91 24.63 7.07 17.58
C GLN A 91 25.23 6.49 16.29
N TYR A 92 24.53 5.56 15.64
CA TYR A 92 24.94 5.02 14.35
C TYR A 92 25.07 6.10 13.27
N TYR A 93 24.06 6.97 13.12
CA TYR A 93 24.11 8.05 12.13
C TYR A 93 25.18 9.10 12.47
N GLU A 94 25.31 9.48 13.75
CA GLU A 94 26.40 10.35 14.20
C GLU A 94 27.75 9.76 13.81
N ASN A 95 28.00 8.49 14.15
CA ASN A 95 29.24 7.80 13.77
C ASN A 95 29.43 7.78 12.25
N LEU A 96 28.39 7.49 11.47
CA LEU A 96 28.46 7.48 10.00
C LEU A 96 28.89 8.84 9.42
N TYR A 97 28.30 9.93 9.91
CA TYR A 97 28.59 11.27 9.42
C TYR A 97 29.93 11.82 9.95
N TYR A 98 30.28 11.54 11.20
CA TYR A 98 31.57 11.96 11.76
C TYR A 98 32.76 11.16 11.19
N THR A 99 32.58 9.86 10.89
CA THR A 99 33.63 9.05 10.23
C THR A 99 33.81 9.39 8.75
N GLN A 100 32.77 9.87 8.04
CA GLN A 100 32.92 10.37 6.66
C GLN A 100 33.70 11.69 6.57
N ILE A 101 33.62 12.55 7.60
CA ILE A 101 34.43 13.78 7.68
C ILE A 101 35.93 13.46 7.85
N THR A 102 36.25 12.24 8.27
CA THR A 102 37.62 11.80 8.56
C THR A 102 37.98 10.54 7.76
N ARG A 103 37.75 10.52 6.44
CA ARG A 103 38.30 9.45 5.59
C ARG A 103 39.65 9.85 4.99
N PRO A 104 40.75 9.13 5.31
CA PRO A 104 41.94 9.14 4.46
C PRO A 104 41.61 8.44 3.14
N GLN A 105 42.11 8.98 2.02
CA GLN A 105 41.98 8.36 0.70
C GLN A 105 42.55 6.94 0.73
N THR A 106 41.68 5.94 0.74
CA THR A 106 42.08 4.55 0.55
C THR A 106 41.18 3.93 -0.51
N SER A 107 41.77 3.83 -1.70
CA SER A 107 41.29 3.12 -2.86
C SER A 107 41.23 1.62 -2.57
N THR A 108 40.05 1.08 -2.30
CA THR A 108 39.78 -0.34 -2.53
C THR A 108 38.33 -0.52 -2.97
N ASP A 109 38.17 -0.96 -4.21
CA ASP A 109 36.92 -1.34 -4.85
C ASP A 109 36.14 -2.34 -3.97
N THR A 110 35.15 -1.84 -3.26
CA THR A 110 34.19 -2.71 -2.58
C THR A 110 32.98 -2.86 -3.50
N LYS A 111 32.98 -3.91 -4.31
CA LYS A 111 31.83 -4.26 -5.17
C LYS A 111 30.62 -4.58 -4.30
N VAL A 112 29.61 -3.72 -4.34
CA VAL A 112 28.30 -3.98 -3.72
C VAL A 112 27.54 -4.95 -4.62
N LEU A 113 27.43 -6.21 -4.20
CA LEU A 113 26.61 -7.21 -4.89
C LEU A 113 25.15 -7.09 -4.44
N ASN A 114 24.29 -6.64 -5.35
CA ASN A 114 22.85 -6.56 -5.16
C ASN A 114 22.23 -7.96 -5.38
N VAL A 115 22.08 -8.73 -4.30
CA VAL A 115 21.38 -10.02 -4.31
C VAL A 115 19.86 -9.79 -4.34
N GLY A 116 19.31 -9.52 -5.52
CA GLY A 116 17.86 -9.63 -5.74
C GLY A 116 17.25 -8.62 -6.70
N SER A 117 17.55 -8.72 -7.99
CA SER A 117 16.59 -8.35 -9.04
C SER A 117 16.93 -9.06 -10.34
N GLU A 118 16.00 -9.88 -10.81
CA GLU A 118 16.04 -10.49 -12.14
C GLU A 118 16.16 -9.38 -13.20
N HIS A 119 17.21 -9.48 -14.03
CA HIS A 119 17.46 -8.70 -15.25
C HIS A 119 17.33 -7.17 -15.14
N THR A 120 18.30 -6.53 -14.50
CA THR A 120 18.74 -5.20 -14.92
C THR A 120 19.84 -5.35 -15.97
N LEU A 121 19.66 -4.77 -17.15
CA LEU A 121 20.75 -4.63 -18.12
C LEU A 121 21.90 -3.89 -17.42
N GLU A 122 23.08 -4.52 -17.39
CA GLU A 122 24.29 -3.92 -16.84
C GLU A 122 24.69 -2.74 -17.74
N ILE A 123 24.28 -1.53 -17.37
CA ILE A 123 24.72 -0.32 -18.07
C ILE A 123 26.19 -0.13 -17.72
N ASN A 124 27.04 -0.23 -18.73
CA ASN A 124 28.48 -0.11 -18.56
C ASN A 124 28.89 1.37 -18.54
N GLU A 125 29.99 1.72 -17.87
CA GLU A 125 30.47 3.13 -17.80
C GLU A 125 30.72 3.73 -19.19
N GLU A 126 31.11 2.89 -20.15
CA GLU A 126 31.28 3.26 -21.55
C GLU A 126 29.98 3.74 -22.20
N GLU A 127 28.83 3.12 -21.89
CA GLU A 127 27.52 3.51 -22.41
C GLU A 127 27.04 4.84 -21.81
N ILE A 128 27.37 5.10 -20.53
CA ILE A 128 27.08 6.36 -19.86
C ILE A 128 27.91 7.49 -20.50
N LEU A 129 29.21 7.26 -20.69
CA LEU A 129 30.11 8.26 -21.30
C LEU A 129 29.79 8.52 -22.77
N PHE A 130 29.34 7.50 -23.51
CA PHE A 130 28.85 7.66 -24.87
C PHE A 130 27.60 8.54 -24.93
N SER A 131 26.64 8.30 -24.03
CA SER A 131 25.38 9.06 -23.96
C SER A 131 25.60 10.52 -23.54
N LEU A 132 26.60 10.79 -22.68
CA LEU A 132 26.95 12.14 -22.25
C LEU A 132 27.75 12.92 -23.30
N LYS A 133 28.41 12.25 -24.25
CA LYS A 133 29.15 12.90 -25.35
C LYS A 133 28.24 13.50 -26.44
N THR A 134 26.96 13.12 -26.46
CA THR A 134 25.98 13.58 -27.45
C THR A 134 25.14 14.77 -26.97
N LEU A 135 25.47 15.35 -25.80
CA LEU A 135 24.99 16.64 -25.31
C LEU A 135 26.01 17.75 -25.65
#